data_AF-A0A8J4TPM9-F1
#
_entry.id   AF-A0A8J4TPM9-F1
#
_cell.length_a   1.000
_cell.length_b   1.000
_cell.length_c   1.000
_cell.angle_alpha   90.00
_cell.angle_beta   90.00
_cell.angle_gamma   90.00
#
_symmetry.space_group_name_H-M   'P 1'
#
loop_
_entity.id
_entity.type
_entity.pdbx_description
1 polymer ?
#
loop_
_entity_poly.entity_id
_entity_poly.type
_entity_poly.pdbx_seq_one_letter_code
_entity_poly.pdbx_strand_id
1 'polypeptide(L)'
;MTEESQPDDDDYLVRVKAVVMTRDDSSGGWLAQEGGGLSRVGVCKVVPGDLDILGRNGFFIYGERLRDKQVILKCFLKKDLIYTKATPTFHHWRVDNKKCGLTFQSPADARAFDRGVRKAIEDLTDGSTTSSSTLQNETELGDDDVFTTATDSSSNSSQKRDSSLQTLAPISFCESHHHQCILGHLHNQHRHADHYFLDQ
;
A
#
# COMPACT_ATOMS: atom_id res chain seq x y z
N MET A 1 -9.10 -36.65 0.95
CA MET A 1 -8.35 -35.57 1.60
C MET A 1 -8.24 -34.45 0.58
N THR A 2 -8.91 -33.32 0.80
CA THR A 2 -8.73 -32.13 -0.04
C THR A 2 -7.46 -31.47 0.45
N GLU A 3 -6.34 -31.70 -0.25
CA GLU A 3 -5.12 -30.92 -0.02
C GLU A 3 -5.46 -29.48 -0.38
N GLU A 4 -5.51 -28.62 0.63
CA GLU A 4 -5.68 -27.19 0.45
C GLU A 4 -4.38 -26.66 -0.16
N SER A 5 -4.34 -26.61 -1.49
CA SER A 5 -3.16 -26.22 -2.26
C SER A 5 -2.71 -24.82 -1.81
N GLN A 6 -1.45 -24.76 -1.37
CA GLN A 6 -0.78 -23.51 -1.08
C GLN A 6 -0.63 -22.73 -2.40
N PRO A 7 -0.95 -21.43 -2.45
CA PRO A 7 -0.82 -20.66 -3.69
C PRO A 7 0.64 -20.64 -4.15
N ASP A 8 0.84 -20.91 -5.44
CA ASP A 8 2.16 -20.86 -6.07
C ASP A 8 2.66 -19.41 -6.14
N ASP A 9 3.96 -19.22 -6.30
CA ASP A 9 4.55 -17.87 -6.29
C ASP A 9 4.01 -16.96 -7.39
N ASP A 10 3.49 -17.53 -8.49
CA ASP A 10 2.89 -16.82 -9.62
C ASP A 10 1.42 -16.41 -9.39
N ASP A 11 0.76 -16.96 -8.36
CA ASP A 11 -0.64 -16.63 -8.04
C ASP A 11 -0.79 -15.32 -7.26
N TYR A 12 0.34 -14.77 -6.76
CA TYR A 12 0.35 -13.56 -5.96
C TYR A 12 0.30 -12.31 -6.82
N LEU A 13 -0.78 -11.54 -6.70
CA LEU A 13 -0.87 -10.20 -7.25
C LEU A 13 0.03 -9.21 -6.50
N VAL A 14 0.17 -9.41 -5.19
CA VAL A 14 1.09 -8.65 -4.33
C VAL A 14 1.51 -9.54 -3.17
N ARG A 15 2.75 -9.36 -2.71
CA ARG A 15 3.31 -10.08 -1.56
C ARG A 15 4.17 -9.14 -0.71
N VAL A 16 3.89 -9.13 0.59
CA VAL A 16 4.57 -8.29 1.59
C VAL A 16 4.86 -9.10 2.85
N LYS A 17 5.60 -8.50 3.78
CA LYS A 17 5.78 -9.02 5.14
C LYS A 17 5.05 -8.11 6.13
N ALA A 18 4.20 -8.70 6.96
CA ALA A 18 3.40 -7.99 7.95
C ALA A 18 3.07 -8.90 9.15
N VAL A 19 2.68 -8.30 10.27
CA VAL A 19 2.09 -9.02 11.41
C VAL A 19 0.58 -9.10 11.20
N VAL A 20 0.02 -10.30 11.27
CA VAL A 20 -1.43 -10.52 11.19
C VAL A 20 -2.07 -10.14 12.52
N MET A 21 -3.10 -9.32 12.45
CA MET A 21 -3.85 -8.80 13.58
C MET A 21 -5.30 -9.29 13.50
N THR A 22 -5.90 -9.51 14.65
CA THR A 22 -7.32 -9.84 14.81
C THR A 22 -7.95 -8.96 15.89
N ARG A 23 -9.26 -8.80 15.86
CA ARG A 23 -10.01 -8.09 16.89
C ARG A 23 -11.27 -8.85 17.22
N ASP A 24 -11.36 -9.30 18.47
CA ASP A 24 -12.60 -9.79 19.06
C ASP A 24 -13.46 -8.60 19.53
N ASP A 25 -14.78 -8.76 19.44
CA ASP A 25 -15.71 -7.71 19.83
C ASP A 25 -15.78 -7.51 21.36
N SER A 26 -15.26 -8.46 22.14
CA SER A 26 -15.19 -8.40 23.61
C SER A 26 -14.06 -7.53 24.16
N SER A 27 -12.85 -7.61 23.62
CA SER A 27 -11.68 -6.91 24.17
C SER A 27 -11.58 -5.45 23.73
N GLY A 28 -12.23 -5.08 22.63
CA GLY A 28 -12.16 -3.74 22.05
C GLY A 28 -10.81 -3.37 21.41
N GLY A 29 -9.76 -4.19 21.54
CA GLY A 29 -8.42 -3.92 21.03
C GLY A 29 -8.02 -4.78 19.82
N TRP A 30 -6.94 -4.39 19.13
CA TRP A 30 -6.31 -5.22 18.11
C TRP A 30 -5.21 -6.07 18.74
N LEU A 31 -5.21 -7.37 18.46
CA LEU A 31 -4.28 -8.34 19.01
C LEU A 31 -3.54 -9.05 17.88
N ALA A 32 -2.27 -9.38 18.08
CA ALA A 32 -1.51 -10.16 17.11
C ALA A 32 -2.02 -11.61 17.11
N GLN A 33 -2.26 -12.16 15.92
CA GLN A 33 -2.84 -13.49 15.80
C GLN A 33 -1.85 -14.58 16.19
N GLU A 34 -2.31 -15.54 17.00
CA GLU A 34 -1.58 -16.77 17.39
C GLU A 34 -0.17 -16.53 17.95
N GLY A 35 0.01 -15.47 18.74
CA GLY A 35 1.32 -15.11 19.33
C GLY A 35 2.17 -14.18 18.46
N GLY A 36 1.64 -13.75 17.31
CA GLY A 36 2.25 -12.75 16.44
C GLY A 36 3.43 -13.25 15.61
N GLY A 37 4.26 -12.30 15.19
CA GLY A 37 5.41 -12.53 14.30
C GLY A 37 5.13 -12.16 12.85
N LEU A 38 6.23 -12.00 12.10
CA LEU A 38 6.17 -11.67 10.68
C LEU A 38 5.60 -12.85 9.88
N SER A 39 4.71 -12.52 8.96
CA SER A 39 4.09 -13.44 8.02
C SER A 39 4.34 -12.97 6.59
N ARG A 40 4.49 -13.92 5.67
CA ARG A 40 4.42 -13.66 4.23
C ARG A 40 2.93 -13.53 3.90
N VAL A 41 2.49 -12.31 3.60
CA VAL A 41 1.08 -12.00 3.33
C VAL A 41 0.93 -11.50 1.91
N GLY A 42 -0.09 -11.96 1.21
CA GLY A 42 -0.33 -11.54 -0.16
C GLY A 42 -1.78 -11.68 -0.59
N VAL A 43 -2.08 -11.07 -1.72
CA VAL A 43 -3.38 -11.23 -2.40
C VAL A 43 -3.17 -12.23 -3.53
N CYS A 44 -3.88 -13.34 -3.48
CA CYS A 44 -3.76 -14.45 -4.40
C CYS A 44 -5.02 -14.57 -5.26
N LYS A 45 -4.83 -15.00 -6.52
CA LYS A 45 -5.94 -15.44 -7.37
C LYS A 45 -6.32 -16.89 -7.00
N VAL A 46 -7.60 -17.22 -7.07
CA VAL A 46 -8.07 -18.60 -6.92
C VAL A 46 -7.64 -19.40 -8.16
N VAL A 47 -7.04 -20.57 -7.93
CA VAL A 47 -6.50 -21.45 -8.96
C VAL A 47 -7.64 -21.99 -9.84
N PRO A 48 -7.45 -22.13 -11.18
CA PRO A 48 -8.50 -22.59 -12.10
C PRO A 48 -9.19 -23.92 -11.74
N GLY A 49 -8.51 -24.85 -11.07
CA GLY A 49 -9.13 -26.11 -10.63
C GLY A 49 -10.24 -25.94 -9.60
N ASP A 50 -10.14 -24.90 -8.76
CA ASP A 50 -11.19 -24.52 -7.79
C ASP A 50 -12.24 -23.58 -8.41
N LEU A 51 -11.97 -23.08 -9.62
CA LEU A 51 -12.81 -22.12 -10.33
C LEU A 51 -14.07 -22.77 -10.91
N ASP A 52 -14.00 -24.05 -11.31
CA ASP A 52 -15.15 -24.83 -11.79
C ASP A 52 -16.25 -24.95 -10.71
N ILE A 53 -15.89 -24.82 -9.43
CA ILE A 53 -16.82 -24.85 -8.29
C ILE A 53 -17.41 -23.45 -8.04
N LEU A 54 -16.66 -22.37 -8.31
CA LEU A 54 -17.04 -21.00 -7.97
C LEU A 54 -17.63 -20.21 -9.15
N GLY A 55 -17.47 -20.69 -10.39
CA GLY A 55 -18.03 -20.09 -11.61
C GLY A 55 -17.56 -18.67 -11.92
N ARG A 56 -16.54 -18.15 -11.21
CA ARG A 56 -16.01 -16.79 -11.35
C ARG A 56 -14.61 -16.67 -10.74
N ASN A 57 -13.75 -15.83 -11.35
CA ASN A 57 -12.46 -15.39 -10.81
C ASN A 57 -12.60 -14.99 -9.33
N GLY A 58 -12.01 -15.78 -8.43
CA GLY A 58 -11.95 -15.46 -7.01
C GLY A 58 -10.59 -14.89 -6.62
N PHE A 59 -10.57 -14.07 -5.57
CA PHE A 59 -9.34 -13.62 -4.93
C PHE A 59 -9.43 -13.83 -3.43
N PHE A 60 -8.30 -14.07 -2.78
CA PHE A 60 -8.22 -14.17 -1.33
C PHE A 60 -6.92 -13.56 -0.82
N ILE A 61 -6.94 -13.09 0.43
CA ILE A 61 -5.75 -12.72 1.18
C ILE A 61 -5.24 -13.96 1.89
N TYR A 62 -3.98 -14.27 1.66
CA TYR A 62 -3.27 -15.39 2.25
C TYR A 62 -2.12 -14.88 3.13
N GLY A 63 -1.95 -15.47 4.30
CA GLY A 63 -0.88 -15.15 5.25
C GLY A 63 -0.30 -16.39 5.90
N GLU A 64 0.96 -16.67 5.60
CA GLU A 64 1.74 -17.77 6.16
C GLU A 64 2.81 -17.19 7.10
N ARG A 65 2.82 -17.65 8.35
CA ARG A 65 3.78 -17.19 9.35
C ARG A 65 5.18 -17.68 9.00
N LEU A 66 6.17 -16.79 9.02
CA LEU A 66 7.52 -17.09 8.53
C LEU A 66 8.25 -18.15 9.37
N ARG A 67 7.97 -18.20 10.68
CA ARG A 67 8.74 -19.01 11.65
C ARG A 67 8.45 -20.51 11.59
N ASP A 68 7.20 -20.88 11.35
CA ASP A 68 6.71 -22.27 11.41
C ASP A 68 5.84 -22.63 10.21
N LYS A 69 5.75 -21.74 9.22
CA LYS A 69 5.00 -21.95 7.97
C LYS A 69 3.50 -22.17 8.20
N GLN A 70 2.99 -21.77 9.37
CA GLN A 70 1.57 -21.93 9.69
C GLN A 70 0.73 -20.91 8.93
N VAL A 71 -0.35 -21.37 8.29
CA VAL A 71 -1.34 -20.49 7.65
C VAL A 71 -2.23 -19.89 8.73
N ILE A 72 -2.06 -18.60 8.98
CA ILE A 72 -2.79 -17.87 10.02
C ILE A 72 -3.80 -16.88 9.42
N LEU A 73 -3.79 -16.67 8.10
CA LEU A 73 -4.76 -15.84 7.44
C LEU A 73 -5.14 -16.46 6.10
N LYS A 74 -6.42 -16.80 5.95
CA LYS A 74 -7.02 -17.10 4.66
C LYS A 74 -8.40 -16.45 4.62
N CYS A 75 -8.56 -15.48 3.73
CA CYS A 75 -9.73 -14.61 3.72
C CYS A 75 -10.13 -14.27 2.29
N PHE A 76 -11.26 -14.78 1.82
CA PHE A 76 -11.77 -14.46 0.49
C PHE A 76 -12.19 -12.99 0.39
N LEU A 77 -11.81 -12.35 -0.71
CA LEU A 77 -12.19 -10.98 -1.02
C LEU A 77 -13.62 -10.94 -1.54
N LYS A 78 -14.37 -9.91 -1.12
CA LYS A 78 -15.71 -9.61 -1.60
C LYS A 78 -15.73 -8.23 -2.24
N LYS A 79 -16.67 -8.00 -3.16
CA LYS A 79 -16.83 -6.71 -3.85
C LYS A 79 -17.15 -5.57 -2.88
N ASP A 80 -17.84 -5.89 -1.79
CA ASP A 80 -18.27 -4.99 -0.72
C ASP A 80 -17.31 -5.00 0.49
N LEU A 81 -16.06 -5.42 0.30
CA LEU A 81 -15.06 -5.42 1.38
C LEU A 81 -14.88 -4.01 1.95
N ILE A 82 -15.14 -3.86 3.24
CA ILE A 82 -14.85 -2.63 3.98
C ILE A 82 -13.37 -2.65 4.39
N TYR A 83 -12.52 -2.03 3.58
CA TYR A 83 -11.08 -1.89 3.85
C TYR A 83 -10.76 -0.51 4.43
N THR A 84 -10.14 -0.47 5.61
CA THR A 84 -9.83 0.75 6.36
C THR A 84 -8.33 0.91 6.55
N LYS A 85 -7.82 2.10 6.22
CA LYS A 85 -6.42 2.49 6.45
C LYS A 85 -6.34 3.31 7.73
N ALA A 86 -6.22 2.64 8.87
CA ALA A 86 -6.25 3.29 10.18
C ALA A 86 -4.98 4.12 10.45
N THR A 87 -3.81 3.64 10.01
CA THR A 87 -2.55 4.39 10.02
C THR A 87 -1.73 4.07 8.76
N PRO A 88 -0.62 4.77 8.47
CA PRO A 88 0.24 4.46 7.33
C PRO A 88 0.81 3.03 7.32
N THR A 89 0.82 2.34 8.46
CA THR A 89 1.34 0.97 8.61
C THR A 89 0.33 0.01 9.21
N PHE A 90 -0.91 0.44 9.46
CA PHE A 90 -1.94 -0.44 9.99
C PHE A 90 -3.22 -0.31 9.19
N HIS A 91 -3.54 -1.37 8.45
CA HIS A 91 -4.79 -1.49 7.70
C HIS A 91 -5.60 -2.65 8.23
N HIS A 92 -6.93 -2.55 8.15
CA HIS A 92 -7.81 -3.60 8.60
C HIS A 92 -9.09 -3.66 7.78
N TRP A 93 -9.74 -4.81 7.83
CA TRP A 93 -10.99 -5.05 7.11
C TRP A 93 -11.88 -6.02 7.87
N ARG A 94 -13.13 -6.10 7.43
CA ARG A 94 -14.09 -7.07 7.94
C ARG A 94 -14.49 -8.02 6.81
N VAL A 95 -14.42 -9.31 7.07
CA VAL A 95 -15.07 -10.33 6.24
C VAL A 95 -15.96 -11.17 7.13
N ASP A 96 -17.22 -11.27 6.72
CA ASP A 96 -18.29 -11.91 7.51
C ASP A 96 -18.32 -11.32 8.93
N ASN A 97 -18.10 -12.16 9.93
CA ASN A 97 -18.10 -11.79 11.35
C ASN A 97 -16.69 -11.67 11.95
N LYS A 98 -15.63 -11.67 11.11
CA LYS A 98 -14.24 -11.58 11.56
C LYS A 98 -13.61 -10.25 11.15
N LYS A 99 -12.93 -9.61 12.09
CA LYS A 99 -12.12 -8.40 11.86
C LYS A 99 -10.66 -8.81 11.76
N CYS A 100 -10.09 -8.65 10.57
CA CYS A 100 -8.69 -8.96 10.28
C CYS A 100 -7.92 -7.66 10.04
N GLY A 101 -6.64 -7.65 10.36
CA GLY A 101 -5.78 -6.51 10.10
C GLY A 101 -4.34 -6.91 9.87
N LEU A 102 -3.55 -5.97 9.36
CA LEU A 102 -2.13 -6.13 9.08
C LEU A 102 -1.38 -4.93 9.63
N THR A 103 -0.35 -5.20 10.42
CA THR A 103 0.68 -4.23 10.77
C THR A 103 1.88 -4.44 9.85
N PHE A 104 2.08 -3.51 8.92
CA PHE A 104 3.14 -3.54 7.93
C PHE A 104 4.47 -3.06 8.51
N GLN A 105 5.57 -3.58 7.97
CA GLN A 105 6.92 -3.13 8.36
C GLN A 105 7.22 -1.70 7.89
N SER A 106 6.60 -1.28 6.78
CA SER A 106 6.81 0.05 6.20
C SER A 106 5.53 0.62 5.58
N PRO A 107 5.40 1.95 5.49
CA PRO A 107 4.31 2.57 4.73
C PRO A 107 4.33 2.22 3.24
N ALA A 108 5.51 1.88 2.69
CA ALA A 108 5.63 1.47 1.29
C ALA A 108 4.95 0.11 1.06
N ASP A 109 5.17 -0.86 1.95
CA ASP A 109 4.52 -2.17 1.91
C ASP A 109 3.00 -2.03 2.07
N ALA A 110 2.56 -1.19 3.00
CA ALA A 110 1.14 -0.91 3.22
C ALA A 110 0.46 -0.36 1.95
N ARG A 111 1.11 0.59 1.26
CA ARG A 111 0.63 1.12 -0.03
C ARG A 111 0.66 0.08 -1.13
N ALA A 112 1.68 -0.79 -1.18
CA ALA A 112 1.75 -1.86 -2.18
C ALA A 112 0.58 -2.85 -1.98
N PHE A 113 0.34 -3.26 -0.74
CA PHE A 113 -0.76 -4.15 -0.40
C PHE A 113 -2.13 -3.53 -0.71
N ASP A 114 -2.33 -2.26 -0.36
CA ASP A 114 -3.55 -1.50 -0.69
C ASP A 114 -3.84 -1.47 -2.21
N ARG A 115 -2.81 -1.28 -3.05
CA ARG A 115 -2.96 -1.36 -4.51
C ARG A 115 -3.37 -2.76 -4.98
N GLY A 116 -2.76 -3.81 -4.42
CA GLY A 116 -3.11 -5.19 -4.77
C GLY A 116 -4.53 -5.57 -4.38
N VAL A 117 -4.98 -5.18 -3.18
CA VAL A 117 -6.37 -5.40 -2.72
C VAL A 117 -7.36 -4.68 -3.63
N ARG A 118 -7.10 -3.40 -3.94
CA ARG A 118 -7.96 -2.61 -4.84
C ARG A 118 -8.09 -3.26 -6.22
N LYS A 119 -6.95 -3.61 -6.83
CA LYS A 119 -6.93 -4.27 -8.13
C LYS A 119 -7.69 -5.60 -8.12
N ALA A 120 -7.53 -6.42 -7.08
CA ALA A 120 -8.27 -7.67 -6.97
C ALA A 120 -9.80 -7.46 -6.86
N ILE A 121 -10.24 -6.40 -6.17
CA ILE A 121 -11.67 -6.05 -6.06
C ILE A 121 -12.21 -5.50 -7.39
N GLU A 122 -11.43 -4.68 -8.11
CA GLU A 122 -11.72 -4.21 -9.47
C GLU A 122 -11.88 -5.41 -10.42
N ASP A 123 -10.89 -6.30 -10.49
CA ASP A 123 -10.91 -7.49 -11.34
C ASP A 123 -12.07 -8.45 -10.98
N LEU A 124 -12.45 -8.55 -9.70
CA LEU A 124 -13.62 -9.31 -9.25
C LEU A 124 -14.94 -8.68 -9.76
N THR A 125 -14.95 -7.36 -9.91
CA THR A 125 -16.11 -6.58 -10.37
C THR A 125 -16.26 -6.67 -11.88
N ASP A 126 -15.15 -6.50 -12.62
CA ASP A 126 -15.09 -6.46 -14.09
C ASP A 126 -15.09 -7.86 -14.73
N GLY A 127 -14.70 -8.89 -13.97
CA GLY A 127 -14.71 -10.31 -14.36
C GLY A 127 -16.10 -10.95 -14.55
N SER A 128 -17.14 -10.16 -14.81
CA SER A 128 -18.41 -10.67 -15.36
C SER A 128 -18.55 -10.41 -16.87
N THR A 129 -17.69 -9.59 -17.48
CA THR A 129 -17.75 -9.25 -18.91
C THR A 129 -16.37 -8.90 -19.47
N THR A 130 -15.42 -9.83 -19.53
CA THR A 130 -14.33 -9.74 -20.53
C THR A 130 -13.91 -11.15 -20.88
N SER A 131 -14.63 -11.72 -21.84
CA SER A 131 -14.10 -12.76 -22.71
C SER A 131 -12.79 -12.23 -23.30
N SER A 132 -11.69 -12.94 -23.13
CA SER A 132 -10.48 -12.72 -23.91
C SER A 132 -10.79 -12.96 -25.39
N SER A 133 -11.15 -11.91 -26.13
CA SER A 133 -11.11 -11.93 -27.58
C SER A 133 -9.73 -11.49 -28.04
N THR A 134 -8.79 -12.44 -28.08
CA THR A 134 -7.59 -12.32 -28.92
C THR A 134 -7.65 -13.43 -29.94
N LEU A 135 -8.63 -13.36 -30.85
CA LEU A 135 -8.55 -14.10 -32.10
C LEU A 135 -8.01 -13.16 -33.17
N GLN A 136 -6.90 -13.63 -33.72
CA GLN A 136 -6.15 -13.13 -34.85
C GLN A 136 -7.08 -12.79 -36.01
N ASN A 137 -6.85 -11.63 -36.64
CA ASN A 137 -7.16 -11.49 -38.06
C ASN A 137 -5.99 -10.74 -38.70
N GLU A 138 -5.06 -11.53 -39.24
CA GLU A 138 -4.07 -11.07 -40.21
C GLU A 138 -4.74 -11.06 -41.59
N THR A 139 -4.83 -9.88 -42.22
CA THR A 139 -5.03 -9.70 -43.67
C THR A 139 -4.57 -8.26 -43.95
N GLU A 140 -3.32 -8.05 -44.35
CA GLU A 140 -2.83 -8.07 -45.73
C GLU A 140 -3.22 -6.80 -46.52
N LEU A 141 -2.16 -6.09 -46.97
CA LEU A 141 -2.03 -5.18 -48.12
C LEU A 141 -2.87 -3.89 -48.21
N GLY A 142 -2.14 -2.78 -48.35
CA GLY A 142 -2.62 -1.52 -48.91
C GLY A 142 -1.56 -0.44 -48.76
N ASP A 143 -0.60 -0.39 -49.69
CA ASP A 143 0.13 0.86 -49.94
C ASP A 143 -0.81 1.84 -50.63
N ASP A 144 -0.79 3.11 -50.21
CA ASP A 144 -1.05 4.23 -51.11
C ASP A 144 -0.33 5.49 -50.62
N ASP A 145 0.74 5.84 -51.34
CA ASP A 145 1.42 7.15 -51.26
C ASP A 145 0.55 8.21 -51.95
N VAL A 146 0.06 9.21 -51.22
CA VAL A 146 -0.44 10.46 -51.82
C VAL A 146 0.31 11.67 -51.29
N PHE A 147 1.26 12.11 -52.10
CA PHE A 147 1.98 13.37 -52.04
C PHE A 147 1.01 14.51 -52.42
N THR A 148 0.74 15.49 -51.54
CA THR A 148 0.23 16.82 -51.95
C THR A 148 0.82 17.97 -51.13
N THR A 149 1.85 18.57 -51.72
CA THR A 149 2.13 20.00 -51.93
C THR A 149 2.05 21.00 -50.77
N ALA A 150 3.21 21.65 -50.58
CA ALA A 150 3.50 22.86 -49.83
C ALA A 150 2.47 24.01 -49.97
N THR A 151 2.34 24.79 -48.91
CA THR A 151 2.18 26.26 -49.02
C THR A 151 2.91 26.91 -47.84
N ASP A 152 3.76 27.87 -48.20
CA ASP A 152 4.54 28.67 -47.27
C ASP A 152 3.66 29.67 -46.51
N SER A 153 4.13 30.08 -45.34
CA SER A 153 3.80 31.38 -44.78
C SER A 153 4.93 31.76 -43.84
N SER A 154 5.85 32.54 -44.40
CA SER A 154 6.89 33.23 -43.67
C SER A 154 6.34 34.58 -43.19
N SER A 155 6.57 34.89 -41.92
CA SER A 155 6.59 36.26 -41.45
C SER A 155 7.70 36.41 -40.42
N ASN A 156 8.69 37.16 -40.86
CA ASN A 156 9.95 37.49 -40.23
C ASN A 156 9.78 38.84 -39.52
N SER A 157 10.22 38.99 -38.27
CA SER A 157 10.73 40.28 -37.81
C SER A 157 11.59 40.12 -36.56
N SER A 158 12.88 40.33 -36.78
CA SER A 158 13.94 40.42 -35.79
C SER A 158 14.00 41.82 -35.19
N GLN A 159 14.17 41.95 -33.87
CA GLN A 159 15.00 43.03 -33.31
C GLN A 159 15.82 42.50 -32.12
N LYS A 160 17.13 42.40 -32.36
CA LYS A 160 18.17 42.41 -31.33
C LYS A 160 18.11 43.74 -30.57
N ARG A 161 18.37 43.70 -29.26
CA ARG A 161 19.33 44.62 -28.64
C ARG A 161 19.84 44.07 -27.31
N ASP A 162 21.15 44.18 -27.17
CA ASP A 162 22.01 43.77 -26.06
C ASP A 162 22.26 44.98 -25.13
N SER A 163 22.95 44.76 -24.00
CA SER A 163 23.44 45.71 -22.97
C SER A 163 22.35 46.29 -22.02
N SER A 164 22.52 46.44 -20.70
CA SER A 164 23.70 46.52 -19.82
C SER A 164 23.28 46.39 -18.33
N LEU A 165 24.25 45.97 -17.52
CA LEU A 165 24.37 45.93 -16.04
C LEU A 165 23.46 46.87 -15.21
N GLN A 166 22.79 46.38 -14.14
CA GLN A 166 22.67 47.01 -12.80
C GLN A 166 22.25 46.00 -11.69
N THR A 167 23.24 45.57 -10.89
CA THR A 167 23.39 45.67 -9.43
C THR A 167 22.16 45.81 -8.47
N LEU A 168 22.16 44.92 -7.46
CA LEU A 168 21.63 44.96 -6.06
C LEU A 168 20.11 44.86 -5.76
N ALA A 169 19.68 43.69 -5.24
CA ALA A 169 19.38 43.43 -3.80
C ALA A 169 18.56 42.12 -3.66
N PRO A 170 18.90 41.20 -2.73
CA PRO A 170 18.14 39.96 -2.55
C PRO A 170 16.91 40.17 -1.66
N ILE A 171 15.78 39.63 -2.11
CA ILE A 171 14.52 39.55 -1.38
C ILE A 171 14.64 38.43 -0.33
N SER A 172 14.30 38.76 0.91
CA SER A 172 14.50 37.97 2.13
C SER A 172 13.91 36.55 2.08
N PHE A 173 14.75 35.59 2.46
CA PHE A 173 14.31 34.29 2.96
C PHE A 173 13.48 34.46 4.24
N CYS A 174 12.39 33.72 4.34
CA CYS A 174 11.56 33.63 5.53
C CYS A 174 12.23 32.64 6.51
N GLU A 175 12.84 33.18 7.56
CA GLU A 175 13.52 32.44 8.62
C GLU A 175 12.52 32.24 9.78
N SER A 176 12.15 30.99 10.04
CA SER A 176 11.32 30.62 11.19
C SER A 176 12.17 30.67 12.45
N HIS A 177 11.94 31.72 13.23
CA HIS A 177 12.59 32.07 14.49
C HIS A 177 12.83 30.90 15.46
N HIS A 178 14.10 30.56 15.67
CA HIS A 178 14.60 29.96 16.90
C HIS A 178 14.77 31.07 17.95
N HIS A 179 13.89 31.10 18.96
CA HIS A 179 14.10 31.94 20.15
C HIS A 179 14.82 31.15 21.25
N GLN A 180 16.11 31.42 21.35
CA GLN A 180 16.97 31.13 22.47
C GLN A 180 16.49 31.91 23.71
N CYS A 181 16.15 31.23 24.81
CA CYS A 181 16.03 31.86 26.13
C CYS A 181 17.23 31.43 26.98
N ILE A 182 18.08 32.39 27.34
CA ILE A 182 19.23 32.21 28.23
C ILE A 182 18.95 32.94 29.57
N LEU A 183 19.08 32.15 30.64
CA LEU A 183 19.52 32.47 32.00
C LEU A 183 18.58 33.20 33.00
N GLY A 184 18.30 32.48 34.08
CA GLY A 184 17.73 32.98 35.34
C GLY A 184 17.81 31.92 36.44
N HIS A 185 19.00 31.72 36.98
CA HIS A 185 19.31 30.99 38.23
C HIS A 185 18.49 31.52 39.42
N LEU A 186 17.85 30.67 40.24
CA LEU A 186 18.21 30.39 41.65
C LEU A 186 17.15 29.52 42.39
N HIS A 187 17.65 28.70 43.32
CA HIS A 187 17.00 28.08 44.50
C HIS A 187 16.21 26.76 44.26
N ASN A 188 16.80 25.58 44.49
CA ASN A 188 17.17 24.92 45.76
C ASN A 188 15.95 24.48 46.59
N GLN A 189 15.72 23.17 46.72
CA GLN A 189 15.83 22.44 47.99
C GLN A 189 15.47 20.95 47.88
N HIS A 190 16.44 20.13 48.31
CA HIS A 190 16.31 18.93 49.14
C HIS A 190 15.33 17.81 48.74
N ARG A 191 15.92 16.70 48.29
CA ARG A 191 15.52 15.37 48.77
C ARG A 191 16.76 14.53 49.10
N HIS A 192 17.21 14.67 50.34
CA HIS A 192 17.87 13.60 51.08
C HIS A 192 16.80 12.54 51.37
N ALA A 193 17.03 11.30 50.94
CA ALA A 193 16.32 10.15 51.46
C ALA A 193 17.31 9.41 52.34
N ASP A 194 17.28 9.76 53.63
CA ASP A 194 18.04 9.07 54.66
C ASP A 194 17.45 7.68 54.93
N HIS A 195 18.38 6.78 55.18
CA HIS A 195 18.25 5.52 55.87
C HIS A 195 17.21 5.52 56.99
N TYR A 196 16.42 4.45 57.06
CA TYR A 196 15.96 3.88 58.33
C TYR A 196 16.21 2.38 58.34
N PHE A 197 16.92 1.95 59.38
CA PHE A 197 17.22 0.60 59.84
C PHE A 197 16.75 0.53 61.31
N LEU A 198 16.38 -0.68 61.79
CA LEU A 198 15.72 -1.11 63.06
C LEU A 198 14.17 -0.97 63.05
N ASP A 199 13.36 -1.93 63.52
CA ASP A 199 13.59 -3.02 64.50
C ASP A 199 12.51 -4.13 64.37
N GLN A 200 12.94 -5.40 64.35
CA GLN A 200 12.35 -6.62 64.96
C GLN A 200 12.84 -7.92 64.28
#